data_AF-A0AA36N622-F1
#
_entry.id   AF-A0AA36N622-F1
#
_cell.length_a   1.000
_cell.length_b   1.000
_cell.length_c   1.000
_cell.angle_alpha   90.00
_cell.angle_beta   90.00
_cell.angle_gamma   90.00
#
_symmetry.space_group_name_H-M   'P 1'
#
loop_
_entity.id
_entity.type
_entity.pdbx_description
1 polymer ?
#
loop_
_entity_poly.entity_id
_entity_poly.type
_entity_poly.pdbx_seq_one_letter_code
_entity_poly.pdbx_strand_id
1 'polypeptide(L)'
;MTRLHPALLESSFFMTFKKQRNELEAEAIKDVSAELQGGGRKKRATLEGYEVHDHDAKTLTSTTVPSDAATDFEEPHAIQAPYVPQRVDTKLTKAKGLALQRELLQAFQSPGFQKRLHELERDHASPKNKNVKTAAYRIEFMKLVRSRQREIIPYYGFPATEEGIEAMLVALQEHKDDPDVFVNEAAINEALGLETRRQGKAEKIKVCDVRPKTLRGTSEMLRLMLSKLSKATFQQSIDSLKQAADFRAGRCGYEDDTSLWPVEFYEDPEGYYHLHGRDKLALSVHKQVLPLYGFTADKHGVQEMLQLCAKYLSDPEFAHLFDSVNAKLGMSPSACQRFRQLIAGYEPLPTGKARS
;
A
#
# COMPACT_ATOMS: atom_id res chain seq x y z
N MET A 1 -22.31 29.69 4.17
CA MET A 1 -21.89 28.58 3.28
C MET A 1 -20.41 28.75 2.96
N THR A 2 -19.53 28.26 3.82
CA THR A 2 -18.07 28.33 3.64
C THR A 2 -17.65 27.21 2.69
N ARG A 3 -17.26 27.58 1.46
CA ARG A 3 -16.60 26.66 0.53
C ARG A 3 -15.24 26.28 1.13
N LEU A 4 -15.13 25.07 1.67
CA LEU A 4 -13.85 24.50 2.08
C LEU A 4 -13.02 24.13 0.85
N HIS A 5 -11.74 24.47 0.91
CA HIS A 5 -10.76 24.43 -0.17
C HIS A 5 -10.43 22.98 -0.60
N PRO A 6 -10.41 22.64 -1.92
CA PRO A 6 -10.20 21.27 -2.41
C PRO A 6 -8.81 20.64 -2.11
N ALA A 7 -7.83 21.44 -1.67
CA ALA A 7 -6.42 21.02 -1.62
C ALA A 7 -5.99 20.10 -0.45
N LEU A 8 -6.92 19.53 0.33
CA LEU A 8 -6.57 18.77 1.54
C LEU A 8 -6.98 17.29 1.55
N LEU A 9 -7.52 16.75 0.44
CA LEU A 9 -7.98 15.35 0.34
C LEU A 9 -7.66 14.77 -1.04
N GLU A 10 -6.37 14.70 -1.37
CA GLU A 10 -5.87 14.05 -2.59
C GLU A 10 -4.88 12.95 -2.21
N SER A 11 -5.15 11.73 -2.70
CA SER A 11 -4.54 10.47 -2.24
C SER A 11 -3.01 10.46 -2.40
N SER A 12 -2.35 9.85 -1.41
CA SER A 12 -0.91 9.94 -1.17
C SER A 12 -0.08 9.28 -2.27
N PHE A 13 -0.56 8.26 -2.98
CA PHE A 13 0.22 7.64 -4.06
C PHE A 13 0.33 8.57 -5.26
N PHE A 14 -0.80 8.99 -5.84
CA PHE A 14 -0.84 9.80 -7.07
C PHE A 14 -0.15 11.16 -6.90
N MET A 15 -0.33 11.80 -5.73
CA MET A 15 0.34 13.05 -5.43
C MET A 15 1.81 12.87 -5.10
N THR A 16 2.23 11.75 -4.49
CA THR A 16 3.66 11.52 -4.25
C THR A 16 4.41 11.45 -5.58
N PHE A 17 3.89 10.74 -6.58
CA PHE A 17 4.54 10.67 -7.89
C PHE A 17 4.52 12.03 -8.62
N LYS A 18 3.38 12.72 -8.66
CA LYS A 18 3.27 14.04 -9.33
C LYS A 18 4.13 15.11 -8.64
N LYS A 19 4.13 15.12 -7.30
CA LYS A 19 4.94 16.03 -6.50
C LYS A 19 6.42 15.70 -6.60
N GLN A 20 6.79 14.41 -6.53
CA GLN A 20 8.20 13.99 -6.71
C GLN A 20 8.72 14.36 -8.09
N ARG A 21 7.91 14.23 -9.15
CA ARG A 21 8.25 14.71 -10.49
C ARG A 21 8.52 16.21 -10.50
N ASN A 22 7.58 17.01 -9.98
CA ASN A 22 7.74 18.47 -9.94
C ASN A 22 8.94 18.90 -9.08
N GLU A 23 9.22 18.20 -7.97
CA GLU A 23 10.40 18.45 -7.12
C GLU A 23 11.71 18.09 -7.85
N LEU A 24 11.75 16.96 -8.56
CA LEU A 24 12.91 16.55 -9.36
C LEU A 24 13.18 17.49 -10.54
N GLU A 25 12.13 17.93 -11.24
CA GLU A 25 12.24 18.93 -12.31
C GLU A 25 12.79 20.25 -11.75
N ALA A 26 12.29 20.69 -10.59
CA ALA A 26 12.77 21.91 -9.95
C ALA A 26 14.23 21.80 -9.46
N GLU A 27 14.66 20.64 -8.95
CA GLU A 27 16.05 20.40 -8.56
C GLU A 27 16.98 20.33 -9.77
N ALA A 28 16.59 19.64 -10.85
CA ALA A 28 17.37 19.59 -12.09
C ALA A 28 17.57 20.99 -12.69
N ILE A 29 16.54 21.85 -12.65
CA ILE A 29 16.65 23.25 -13.09
C ILE A 29 17.63 24.03 -12.22
N LYS A 30 17.67 23.78 -10.90
CA LYS A 30 18.61 24.44 -9.98
C LYS A 30 20.05 24.01 -10.23
N ASP A 31 20.31 22.73 -10.46
CA ASP A 31 21.67 22.23 -10.72
C ASP A 31 22.22 22.80 -12.03
N VAL A 32 21.42 22.80 -13.11
CA VAL A 32 21.78 23.43 -14.39
C VAL A 32 22.00 24.94 -14.23
N SER A 33 21.17 25.61 -13.42
CA SER A 33 21.33 27.05 -13.15
C SER A 33 22.59 27.36 -12.32
N ALA A 34 22.96 26.50 -11.37
CA ALA A 34 24.18 26.65 -10.57
C ALA A 34 25.44 26.45 -11.43
N GLU A 35 25.40 25.53 -12.39
CA GLU A 35 26.50 25.30 -13.33
C GLU A 35 26.69 26.48 -14.30
N LEU A 36 25.59 27.08 -14.77
CA LEU A 36 25.62 28.30 -15.61
C LEU A 36 26.09 29.54 -14.84
N GLN A 37 25.79 29.65 -13.54
CA GLN A 37 26.25 30.76 -12.69
C GLN A 37 27.70 30.58 -12.18
N GLY A 38 28.25 29.37 -12.23
CA GLY A 38 29.64 29.06 -11.85
C GLY A 38 30.70 29.39 -12.92
N GLY A 39 30.28 29.71 -14.15
CA GLY A 39 31.16 29.99 -15.29
C GLY A 39 31.80 31.38 -15.26
N GLY A 40 32.78 31.61 -14.37
CA GLY A 40 33.42 32.93 -14.29
C GLY A 40 34.77 33.03 -13.58
N ARG A 41 35.48 31.93 -13.27
CA ARG A 41 36.86 32.02 -12.77
C ARG A 41 37.82 31.17 -13.58
N LYS A 42 38.44 31.81 -14.57
CA LYS A 42 39.70 31.38 -15.21
C LYS A 42 40.74 31.12 -14.12
N LYS A 43 40.97 29.85 -13.75
CA LYS A 43 42.19 29.45 -13.03
C LYS A 43 43.23 29.03 -14.06
N ARG A 44 44.17 29.95 -14.30
CA ARG A 44 45.48 29.69 -14.90
C ARG A 44 46.26 28.84 -13.89
N ALA A 45 46.39 27.55 -14.13
CA ALA A 45 47.24 26.67 -13.34
C ALA A 45 48.59 26.54 -14.05
N THR A 46 49.63 27.00 -13.34
CA THR A 46 51.04 26.83 -13.62
C THR A 46 51.42 25.35 -13.57
N LEU A 47 52.22 24.94 -14.54
CA LEU A 47 52.81 23.62 -14.71
C LEU A 47 54.21 23.65 -14.08
N GLU A 48 54.35 23.06 -12.90
CA GLU A 48 55.62 22.75 -12.22
C GLU A 48 55.27 21.55 -11.31
N GLY A 49 55.62 20.33 -11.69
CA GLY A 49 56.94 19.75 -11.49
C GLY A 49 56.74 18.56 -10.56
N TYR A 50 56.80 17.33 -11.10
CA TYR A 50 56.84 16.14 -10.28
C TYR A 50 57.86 15.16 -10.86
N GLU A 51 58.91 14.95 -10.07
CA GLU A 51 60.04 14.09 -10.34
C GLU A 51 59.64 12.61 -10.35
N VAL A 52 60.31 11.90 -11.25
CA VAL A 52 60.27 10.45 -11.41
C VAL A 52 61.16 9.84 -10.32
N HIS A 53 60.59 9.00 -9.45
CA HIS A 53 61.38 8.06 -8.66
C HIS A 53 60.98 6.63 -9.00
N ASP A 54 61.87 5.99 -9.75
CA ASP A 54 62.02 4.55 -9.89
C ASP A 54 62.27 3.92 -8.51
N HIS A 55 61.52 2.87 -8.17
CA HIS A 55 61.99 1.81 -7.30
C HIS A 55 61.27 0.48 -7.60
N ASP A 56 62.05 -0.38 -8.23
CA ASP A 56 62.24 -1.81 -7.95
C ASP A 56 61.05 -2.77 -7.99
N ALA A 57 61.13 -3.61 -9.02
CA ALA A 57 60.49 -4.89 -9.19
C ALA A 57 60.76 -5.85 -8.02
N LYS A 58 59.70 -6.50 -7.53
CA LYS A 58 59.79 -7.80 -6.85
C LYS A 58 58.56 -8.67 -7.11
N THR A 59 58.80 -9.66 -7.97
CA THR A 59 58.36 -11.06 -7.89
C THR A 59 56.87 -11.41 -7.74
N LEU A 60 56.37 -11.92 -8.87
CA LEU A 60 55.26 -12.85 -9.05
C LEU A 60 55.22 -14.00 -8.03
N THR A 61 54.06 -14.18 -7.39
CA THR A 61 53.48 -15.51 -7.15
C THR A 61 51.99 -15.48 -7.51
N SER A 62 51.66 -16.24 -8.55
CA SER A 62 50.31 -16.45 -9.05
C SER A 62 49.65 -17.50 -8.16
N THR A 63 48.65 -17.07 -7.38
CA THR A 63 47.71 -17.98 -6.70
C THR A 63 46.38 -17.90 -7.43
N THR A 64 46.15 -18.89 -8.27
CA THR A 64 44.93 -19.13 -9.03
C THR A 64 43.82 -19.51 -8.06
N VAL A 65 42.84 -18.63 -7.88
CA VAL A 65 41.61 -18.91 -7.12
C VAL A 65 40.52 -19.27 -8.14
N PRO A 66 39.82 -20.41 -7.99
CA PRO A 66 38.77 -20.82 -8.91
C PRO A 66 37.55 -19.89 -8.77
N SER A 67 37.24 -19.24 -9.88
CA SER A 67 36.06 -18.43 -10.12
C SER A 67 34.89 -19.36 -10.49
N ASP A 68 34.26 -19.96 -9.48
CA ASP A 68 33.08 -20.80 -9.65
C ASP A 68 31.79 -20.06 -9.22
N ALA A 69 30.80 -20.19 -10.10
CA ALA A 69 29.36 -19.98 -9.92
C ALA A 69 28.82 -18.53 -9.82
N ALA A 70 28.85 -17.82 -10.95
CA ALA A 70 27.76 -16.91 -11.29
C ALA A 70 26.54 -17.76 -11.70
N THR A 71 25.60 -17.97 -10.78
CA THR A 71 24.28 -18.52 -11.09
C THR A 71 23.46 -17.42 -11.76
N ASP A 72 23.52 -17.37 -13.08
CA ASP A 72 22.47 -16.78 -13.93
C ASP A 72 21.16 -17.51 -13.61
N PHE A 73 20.37 -16.92 -12.71
CA PHE A 73 18.96 -17.23 -12.56
C PHE A 73 18.23 -16.58 -13.74
N GLU A 74 18.33 -17.20 -14.92
CA GLU A 74 17.34 -17.00 -15.98
C GLU A 74 16.02 -17.60 -15.46
N GLU A 75 15.19 -16.73 -14.89
CA GLU A 75 13.82 -17.06 -14.53
C GLU A 75 13.11 -17.51 -15.83
N PRO A 76 12.52 -18.73 -15.88
CA PRO A 76 11.88 -19.24 -17.09
C PRO A 76 10.59 -18.46 -17.34
N HIS A 77 10.72 -17.29 -17.96
CA HIS A 77 9.62 -16.57 -18.54
C HIS A 77 9.13 -17.37 -19.74
N ALA A 78 8.04 -18.12 -19.53
CA ALA A 78 7.26 -18.69 -20.61
C ALA A 78 7.03 -17.59 -21.66
N ILE A 79 7.59 -17.78 -22.85
CA ILE A 79 7.49 -16.86 -23.98
C ILE A 79 6.02 -16.85 -24.41
N GLN A 80 5.23 -15.98 -23.79
CA GLN A 80 3.90 -15.65 -24.28
C GLN A 80 4.08 -14.96 -25.63
N ALA A 81 3.36 -15.46 -26.63
CA ALA A 81 3.39 -14.93 -27.99
C ALA A 81 3.21 -13.39 -27.98
N PRO A 82 3.87 -12.65 -28.87
CA PRO A 82 3.82 -11.19 -28.91
C PRO A 82 2.36 -10.73 -29.03
N TYR A 83 1.83 -10.20 -27.94
CA TYR A 83 0.46 -9.72 -27.84
C TYR A 83 0.29 -8.47 -28.71
N VAL A 84 -0.61 -8.53 -29.69
CA VAL A 84 -0.96 -7.38 -30.52
C VAL A 84 -1.96 -6.52 -29.72
N PRO A 85 -1.63 -5.26 -29.39
CA PRO A 85 -2.48 -4.42 -28.57
C PRO A 85 -3.81 -4.13 -29.30
N GLN A 86 -4.90 -4.73 -28.83
CA GLN A 86 -6.24 -4.38 -29.28
C GLN A 86 -6.57 -2.97 -28.77
N ARG A 87 -6.95 -2.07 -29.69
CA ARG A 87 -7.45 -0.73 -29.35
C ARG A 87 -8.85 -0.86 -28.74
N VAL A 88 -8.92 -1.11 -27.44
CA VAL A 88 -10.15 -1.17 -26.66
C VAL A 88 -10.48 0.20 -26.08
N ASP A 89 -11.78 0.47 -25.94
CA ASP A 89 -12.35 1.72 -25.41
C ASP A 89 -11.58 2.28 -24.21
N THR A 90 -11.27 3.58 -24.30
CA THR A 90 -10.37 4.35 -23.43
C THR A 90 -10.86 4.60 -22.01
N LYS A 91 -12.10 4.21 -21.66
CA LYS A 91 -12.61 4.44 -20.31
C LYS A 91 -12.26 3.27 -19.38
N LEU A 92 -11.43 3.56 -18.37
CA LEU A 92 -11.08 2.61 -17.33
C LEU A 92 -12.29 2.36 -16.42
N THR A 93 -12.98 1.24 -16.63
CA THR A 93 -14.06 0.82 -15.73
C THR A 93 -13.51 0.43 -14.35
N LYS A 94 -14.34 0.46 -13.30
CA LYS A 94 -13.94 0.04 -11.95
C LYS A 94 -13.30 -1.36 -11.96
N ALA A 95 -13.92 -2.32 -12.63
CA ALA A 95 -13.41 -3.70 -12.72
C ALA A 95 -12.03 -3.77 -13.38
N LYS A 96 -11.81 -3.02 -14.47
CA LYS A 96 -10.49 -2.92 -15.10
C LYS A 96 -9.46 -2.23 -14.20
N GLY A 97 -9.85 -1.15 -13.52
CA GLY A 97 -8.98 -0.44 -12.57
C GLY A 97 -8.52 -1.33 -11.41
N LEU A 98 -9.42 -2.12 -10.84
CA LEU A 98 -9.09 -3.10 -9.79
C LEU A 98 -8.17 -4.21 -10.28
N ALA A 99 -8.40 -4.75 -11.47
CA ALA A 99 -7.54 -5.76 -12.07
C ALA A 99 -6.12 -5.20 -12.33
N LEU A 100 -6.03 -4.01 -12.91
CA LEU A 100 -4.78 -3.29 -13.14
C LEU A 100 -3.98 -3.09 -11.84
N GLN A 101 -4.64 -2.63 -10.76
CA GLN A 101 -3.97 -2.45 -9.48
C GLN A 101 -3.45 -3.77 -8.88
N ARG A 102 -4.19 -4.88 -9.05
CA ARG A 102 -3.74 -6.21 -8.58
C ARG A 102 -2.51 -6.70 -9.33
N GLU A 103 -2.47 -6.53 -10.65
CA GLU A 103 -1.29 -6.88 -11.46
C GLU A 103 -0.08 -6.02 -11.10
N LEU A 104 -0.27 -4.70 -10.92
CA LEU A 104 0.79 -3.81 -10.44
C LEU A 104 1.31 -4.25 -9.06
N LEU A 105 0.41 -4.54 -8.12
CA LEU A 105 0.77 -5.04 -6.80
C LEU A 105 1.59 -6.32 -6.89
N GLN A 106 1.15 -7.31 -7.68
CA GLN A 106 1.86 -8.57 -7.87
C GLN A 106 3.25 -8.35 -8.46
N ALA A 107 3.37 -7.49 -9.48
CA ALA A 107 4.66 -7.17 -10.10
C ALA A 107 5.62 -6.49 -9.10
N PHE A 108 5.11 -5.59 -8.26
CA PHE A 108 5.91 -4.97 -7.21
C PHE A 108 6.26 -5.94 -6.09
N GLN A 109 5.41 -6.91 -5.76
CA GLN A 109 5.71 -7.94 -4.77
C GLN A 109 6.65 -9.04 -5.28
N SER A 110 6.97 -9.06 -6.59
CA SER A 110 7.86 -10.07 -7.15
C SER A 110 9.25 -10.06 -6.49
N PRO A 111 9.86 -11.23 -6.23
CA PRO A 111 11.17 -11.30 -5.59
C PRO A 111 12.25 -10.49 -6.32
N GLY A 112 12.25 -10.54 -7.66
CA GLY A 112 13.21 -9.78 -8.47
C GLY A 112 13.05 -8.27 -8.34
N PHE A 113 11.81 -7.77 -8.27
CA PHE A 113 11.57 -6.34 -8.03
C PHE A 113 12.00 -5.93 -6.63
N GLN A 114 11.61 -6.68 -5.60
CA GLN A 114 11.94 -6.39 -4.20
C GLN A 114 13.46 -6.43 -3.95
N LYS A 115 14.18 -7.37 -4.57
CA LYS A 115 15.65 -7.42 -4.53
C LYS A 115 16.26 -6.12 -5.08
N ARG A 116 15.84 -5.69 -6.29
CA ARG A 116 16.33 -4.44 -6.90
C ARG A 116 15.97 -3.20 -6.09
N LEU A 117 14.78 -3.18 -5.49
CA LEU A 117 14.35 -2.09 -4.62
C LEU A 117 15.26 -1.98 -3.38
N HIS A 118 15.59 -3.11 -2.74
CA HIS A 118 16.50 -3.12 -1.59
C HIS A 118 17.95 -2.78 -1.96
N GLU A 119 18.44 -3.23 -3.12
CA GLU A 119 19.75 -2.84 -3.64
C GLU A 119 19.81 -1.33 -3.82
N LEU A 120 18.78 -0.74 -4.44
CA LEU A 120 18.68 0.70 -4.62
C LEU A 120 18.65 1.47 -3.28
N GLU A 121 17.91 0.96 -2.28
CA GLU A 121 17.88 1.54 -0.94
C GLU A 121 19.25 1.49 -0.26
N ARG A 122 20.00 0.40 -0.45
CA ARG A 122 21.35 0.22 0.11
C ARG A 122 22.35 1.16 -0.56
N ASP A 123 22.34 1.25 -1.88
CA ASP A 123 23.32 2.01 -2.66
C ASP A 123 23.17 3.52 -2.45
N HIS A 124 21.97 3.98 -2.10
CA HIS A 124 21.70 5.38 -1.76
C HIS A 124 21.52 5.64 -0.26
N ALA A 125 21.79 4.66 0.60
CA ALA A 125 21.73 4.86 2.05
C ALA A 125 22.83 5.83 2.50
N SER A 126 22.45 7.05 2.90
CA SER A 126 23.42 7.99 3.46
C SER A 126 23.94 7.50 4.82
N PRO A 127 25.27 7.37 5.03
CA PRO A 127 25.83 6.91 6.30
C PRO A 127 25.50 7.86 7.47
N LYS A 128 25.26 9.14 7.18
CA LYS A 128 24.95 10.16 8.19
C LYS A 128 23.46 10.30 8.49
N ASN A 129 22.58 9.90 7.57
CA ASN A 129 21.13 10.06 7.76
C ASN A 129 20.34 9.03 6.95
N LYS A 130 20.03 7.88 7.57
CA LYS A 130 19.25 6.80 6.96
C LYS A 130 17.83 7.20 6.52
N ASN A 131 17.34 8.39 6.89
CA ASN A 131 16.00 8.86 6.56
C ASN A 131 15.91 9.80 5.35
N VAL A 132 17.03 10.28 4.81
CA VAL A 132 17.01 11.23 3.70
C VAL A 132 17.27 10.49 2.40
N LYS A 133 16.20 10.29 1.62
CA LYS A 133 16.26 9.78 0.25
C LYS A 133 16.82 10.88 -0.67
N THR A 134 17.96 10.62 -1.32
CA THR A 134 18.64 11.56 -2.24
C THR A 134 17.84 11.76 -3.52
N ALA A 135 18.12 12.83 -4.26
CA ALA A 135 17.53 13.06 -5.59
C ALA A 135 17.83 11.90 -6.54
N ALA A 136 19.08 11.40 -6.54
CA ALA A 136 19.51 10.25 -7.31
C ALA A 136 18.68 8.98 -7.02
N TYR A 137 18.44 8.67 -5.73
CA TYR A 137 17.57 7.56 -5.34
C TYR A 137 16.17 7.71 -5.95
N ARG A 138 15.59 8.91 -5.89
CA ARG A 138 14.22 9.15 -6.40
C ARG A 138 14.15 8.90 -7.91
N ILE A 139 15.15 9.33 -8.67
CA ILE A 139 15.22 9.12 -10.13
C ILE A 139 15.26 7.63 -10.46
N GLU A 140 16.19 6.90 -9.85
CA GLU A 140 16.34 5.46 -10.10
C GLU A 140 15.14 4.64 -9.59
N PHE A 141 14.56 5.03 -8.45
CA PHE A 141 13.33 4.44 -7.93
C PHE A 141 12.16 4.63 -8.90
N MET A 142 11.99 5.85 -9.44
CA MET A 142 10.97 6.13 -10.46
C MET A 142 11.20 5.28 -11.72
N LYS A 143 12.44 5.16 -12.20
CA LYS A 143 12.77 4.31 -13.35
C LYS A 143 12.40 2.85 -13.09
N LEU A 144 12.74 2.34 -11.91
CA LEU A 144 12.41 0.96 -11.51
C LEU A 144 10.90 0.73 -11.50
N VAL A 145 10.11 1.62 -10.87
CA VAL A 145 8.64 1.52 -10.84
C VAL A 145 8.04 1.63 -12.23
N ARG A 146 8.47 2.62 -13.03
CA ARG A 146 7.93 2.86 -14.38
C ARG A 146 8.22 1.73 -15.35
N SER A 147 9.34 1.01 -15.18
CA SER A 147 9.65 -0.16 -16.00
C SER A 147 8.53 -1.21 -15.91
N ARG A 148 8.08 -1.57 -14.70
CA ARG A 148 6.97 -2.50 -14.48
C ARG A 148 5.63 -1.94 -14.92
N GLN A 149 5.38 -0.65 -14.73
CA GLN A 149 4.15 -0.02 -15.21
C GLN A 149 4.05 -0.12 -16.74
N ARG A 150 5.12 0.16 -17.49
CA ARG A 150 5.12 0.08 -18.96
C ARG A 150 4.86 -1.34 -19.48
N GLU A 151 5.25 -2.36 -18.74
CA GLU A 151 4.95 -3.76 -19.08
C GLU A 151 3.45 -4.08 -18.96
N ILE A 152 2.76 -3.47 -17.99
CA ILE A 152 1.39 -3.84 -17.61
C ILE A 152 0.32 -2.95 -18.26
N ILE A 153 0.51 -1.63 -18.29
CA ILE A 153 -0.54 -0.69 -18.71
C ILE A 153 -1.07 -0.87 -20.16
N PRO A 154 -0.30 -1.42 -21.13
CA PRO A 154 -0.83 -1.72 -22.46
C PRO A 154 -2.01 -2.68 -22.46
N TYR A 155 -2.05 -3.64 -21.53
CA TYR A 155 -3.18 -4.57 -21.39
C TYR A 155 -4.49 -3.88 -21.00
N TYR A 156 -4.39 -2.64 -20.49
CA TYR A 156 -5.51 -1.84 -20.00
C TYR A 156 -5.87 -0.68 -20.93
N GLY A 157 -5.28 -0.64 -22.13
CA GLY A 157 -5.59 0.37 -23.15
C GLY A 157 -4.79 1.68 -23.03
N PHE A 158 -3.74 1.71 -22.20
CA PHE A 158 -2.83 2.86 -22.10
C PHE A 158 -1.52 2.59 -22.87
N PRO A 159 -0.94 3.58 -23.56
CA PRO A 159 0.33 3.37 -24.23
C PRO A 159 1.46 3.12 -23.22
N ALA A 160 2.48 2.33 -23.58
CA ALA A 160 3.67 2.06 -22.75
C ALA A 160 4.64 3.26 -22.68
N THR A 161 4.09 4.47 -22.54
CA THR A 161 4.85 5.74 -22.51
C THR A 161 4.59 6.46 -21.19
N GLU A 162 5.33 7.54 -20.95
CA GLU A 162 5.12 8.36 -19.75
C GLU A 162 3.72 8.98 -19.72
N GLU A 163 3.24 9.44 -20.87
CA GLU A 163 1.91 10.00 -21.03
C GLU A 163 0.83 8.94 -20.75
N GLY A 164 1.07 7.68 -21.12
CA GLY A 164 0.17 6.57 -20.83
C GLY A 164 0.10 6.24 -19.34
N ILE A 165 1.24 6.28 -18.63
CA ILE A 165 1.26 6.14 -17.17
C ILE A 165 0.47 7.28 -16.53
N GLU A 166 0.68 8.53 -16.97
CA GLU A 166 -0.07 9.68 -16.43
C GLU A 166 -1.56 9.57 -16.71
N ALA A 167 -1.96 9.16 -17.91
CA ALA A 167 -3.35 8.91 -18.26
C ALA A 167 -3.97 7.79 -17.40
N MET A 168 -3.23 6.70 -17.16
CA MET A 168 -3.63 5.62 -16.25
C MET A 168 -3.88 6.14 -14.84
N LEU A 169 -2.96 6.95 -14.31
CA LEU A 169 -3.07 7.52 -12.97
C LEU A 169 -4.29 8.45 -12.86
N VAL A 170 -4.55 9.28 -13.87
CA VAL A 170 -5.75 10.14 -13.93
C VAL A 170 -7.02 9.30 -13.99
N ALA A 171 -7.04 8.23 -14.77
CA ALA A 171 -8.22 7.36 -14.89
C ALA A 171 -8.53 6.60 -13.58
N LEU A 172 -7.51 6.18 -12.83
CA LEU A 172 -7.70 5.56 -11.51
C LEU A 172 -8.27 6.54 -10.47
N GLN A 173 -8.01 7.84 -10.61
CA GLN A 173 -8.52 8.87 -9.71
C GLN A 173 -10.05 8.99 -9.73
N GLU A 174 -10.70 8.61 -10.84
CA GLU A 174 -12.18 8.57 -10.93
C GLU A 174 -12.78 7.57 -9.94
N HIS A 175 -12.01 6.56 -9.51
CA HIS A 175 -12.45 5.50 -8.61
C HIS A 175 -11.86 5.63 -7.19
N LYS A 176 -11.26 6.77 -6.84
CA LYS A 176 -10.54 6.95 -5.55
C LYS A 176 -11.39 6.78 -4.29
N ASP A 177 -12.70 7.01 -4.41
CA ASP A 177 -13.64 6.89 -3.28
C ASP A 177 -14.07 5.43 -3.07
N ASP A 178 -13.73 4.53 -3.99
CA ASP A 178 -14.01 3.11 -3.88
C ASP A 178 -13.12 2.43 -2.82
N PRO A 179 -13.71 1.66 -1.90
CA PRO A 179 -12.96 1.04 -0.81
C PRO A 179 -11.94 -0.01 -1.29
N ASP A 180 -12.24 -0.75 -2.36
CA ASP A 180 -11.34 -1.79 -2.87
C ASP A 180 -10.13 -1.17 -3.57
N VAL A 181 -10.38 -0.09 -4.35
CA VAL A 181 -9.31 0.70 -4.99
C VAL A 181 -8.37 1.28 -3.95
N PHE A 182 -8.93 1.79 -2.83
CA PHE A 182 -8.15 2.33 -1.73
C PHE A 182 -7.31 1.26 -1.01
N VAL A 183 -7.85 0.06 -0.77
CA VAL A 183 -7.09 -1.05 -0.15
C VAL A 183 -5.94 -1.48 -1.05
N ASN A 184 -6.18 -1.63 -2.35
CA ASN A 184 -5.12 -1.96 -3.31
C ASN A 184 -4.05 -0.87 -3.39
N GLU A 185 -4.45 0.41 -3.38
CA GLU A 185 -3.51 1.53 -3.36
C GLU A 185 -2.62 1.48 -2.10
N ALA A 186 -3.20 1.20 -0.93
CA ALA A 186 -2.44 1.04 0.31
C ALA A 186 -1.45 -0.12 0.23
N ALA A 187 -1.86 -1.28 -0.30
CA ALA A 187 -0.99 -2.42 -0.49
C ALA A 187 0.15 -2.15 -1.48
N ILE A 188 -0.12 -1.43 -2.57
CA ILE A 188 0.92 -1.00 -3.53
C ILE A 188 1.92 -0.07 -2.85
N ASN A 189 1.45 0.89 -2.06
CA ASN A 189 2.32 1.79 -1.29
C ASN A 189 3.21 1.01 -0.31
N GLU A 190 2.67 0.00 0.36
CA GLU A 190 3.42 -0.88 1.26
C GLU A 190 4.49 -1.66 0.49
N ALA A 191 4.12 -2.31 -0.62
CA ALA A 191 5.03 -3.08 -1.47
C ALA A 191 6.17 -2.22 -2.03
N LEU A 192 5.94 -0.93 -2.26
CA LEU A 192 6.95 0.01 -2.76
C LEU A 192 7.80 0.66 -1.65
N GLY A 193 7.57 0.32 -0.38
CA GLY A 193 8.22 1.01 0.74
C GLY A 193 7.88 2.51 0.81
N LEU A 194 6.75 2.89 0.21
CA LEU A 194 6.20 4.25 0.19
C LEU A 194 5.23 4.49 1.35
N GLU A 195 4.84 3.45 2.10
CA GLU A 195 4.33 3.63 3.45
C GLU A 195 5.38 4.39 4.25
N THR A 196 5.24 5.70 4.17
CA THR A 196 6.13 6.64 4.79
C THR A 196 6.19 6.24 6.25
N ARG A 197 7.41 6.32 6.78
CA ARG A 197 7.73 6.32 8.21
C ARG A 197 7.05 7.52 8.94
N ARG A 198 5.78 7.81 8.64
CA ARG A 198 4.84 8.69 9.36
C ARG A 198 4.54 8.17 10.77
N GLN A 199 5.03 6.98 11.14
CA GLN A 199 5.04 6.56 12.54
C GLN A 199 6.06 7.35 13.40
N GLY A 200 7.05 8.03 12.79
CA GLY A 200 8.11 8.72 13.54
C GLY A 200 7.89 10.22 13.80
N LYS A 201 7.14 10.90 12.94
CA LYS A 201 6.58 12.21 13.26
C LYS A 201 5.10 11.95 13.41
N ALA A 202 4.58 12.09 14.62
CA ALA A 202 3.17 12.29 14.85
C ALA A 202 2.76 13.53 14.04
N GLU A 203 2.50 13.33 12.74
CA GLU A 203 1.61 14.17 11.99
C GLU A 203 0.40 14.23 12.89
N LYS A 204 0.20 15.40 13.51
CA LYS A 204 -0.95 15.63 14.38
C LYS A 204 -2.14 15.45 13.45
N ILE A 205 -2.58 14.19 13.27
CA ILE A 205 -3.86 13.88 12.70
C ILE A 205 -4.76 14.76 13.53
N LYS A 206 -5.33 15.77 12.87
CA LYS A 206 -6.17 16.76 13.53
C LYS A 206 -7.25 15.94 14.20
N VAL A 207 -7.11 15.74 15.50
CA VAL A 207 -8.04 14.94 16.28
C VAL A 207 -9.36 15.66 16.09
N CYS A 208 -10.26 15.03 15.35
CA CYS A 208 -11.61 15.54 15.25
C CYS A 208 -12.26 15.11 16.56
N ASP A 209 -12.26 16.00 17.54
CA ASP A 209 -12.98 15.82 18.82
C ASP A 209 -14.51 15.74 18.61
N VAL A 210 -14.97 15.82 17.36
CA VAL A 210 -16.37 15.83 16.98
C VAL A 210 -16.71 14.53 16.27
N ARG A 211 -17.69 13.82 16.83
CA ARG A 211 -18.28 12.61 16.24
C ARG A 211 -18.77 12.88 14.81
N PRO A 212 -18.47 12.01 13.83
CA PRO A 212 -18.94 12.19 12.48
C PRO A 212 -20.48 12.19 12.44
N LYS A 213 -21.05 13.22 11.83
CA LYS A 213 -22.51 13.40 11.68
C LYS A 213 -22.99 13.15 10.26
N THR A 214 -22.08 12.95 9.33
CA THR A 214 -22.36 12.81 7.90
C THR A 214 -21.91 11.44 7.40
N LEU A 215 -22.60 10.93 6.38
CA LEU A 215 -22.22 9.69 5.67
C LEU A 215 -20.74 9.72 5.27
N ARG A 216 -20.28 10.84 4.72
CA ARG A 216 -18.88 11.04 4.32
C ARG A 216 -17.91 10.89 5.49
N GLY A 217 -18.17 11.56 6.62
CA GLY A 217 -17.28 11.48 7.79
C GLY A 217 -17.22 10.07 8.38
N THR A 218 -18.35 9.36 8.43
CA THR A 218 -18.39 7.96 8.88
C THR A 218 -17.69 7.03 7.89
N SER A 219 -17.82 7.29 6.58
CA SER A 219 -17.09 6.54 5.53
C SER A 219 -15.59 6.74 5.64
N GLU A 220 -15.11 7.97 5.85
CA GLU A 220 -13.68 8.26 6.06
C GLU A 220 -13.13 7.52 7.29
N MET A 221 -13.90 7.45 8.38
CA MET A 221 -13.55 6.65 9.56
C MET A 221 -13.43 5.16 9.24
N LEU A 222 -14.40 4.57 8.54
CA LEU A 222 -14.34 3.16 8.14
C LEU A 222 -13.21 2.87 7.16
N ARG A 223 -12.89 3.78 6.23
CA ARG A 223 -11.72 3.64 5.34
C ARG A 223 -10.41 3.66 6.12
N LEU A 224 -10.27 4.54 7.11
CA LEU A 224 -9.09 4.55 7.99
C LEU A 224 -8.98 3.23 8.78
N MET A 225 -10.10 2.75 9.31
CA MET A 225 -10.15 1.46 10.00
C MET A 225 -9.75 0.31 9.07
N LEU A 226 -10.32 0.28 7.85
CA LEU A 226 -10.02 -0.72 6.83
C LEU A 226 -8.52 -0.75 6.48
N SER A 227 -7.88 0.42 6.32
CA SER A 227 -6.44 0.52 6.11
C SER A 227 -5.64 -0.10 7.26
N LYS A 228 -5.99 0.23 8.52
CA LYS A 228 -5.28 -0.32 9.70
C LYS A 228 -5.47 -1.83 9.85
N LEU A 229 -6.67 -2.33 9.57
CA LEU A 229 -6.99 -3.76 9.63
C LEU A 229 -6.32 -4.52 8.48
N SER A 230 -6.12 -3.89 7.32
CA SER A 230 -5.53 -4.54 6.14
C SER A 230 -4.02 -4.77 6.24
N LYS A 231 -3.35 -4.29 7.28
CA LYS A 231 -1.91 -4.52 7.49
C LYS A 231 -1.57 -6.00 7.54
N ALA A 232 -0.47 -6.40 6.90
CA ALA A 232 -0.03 -7.79 6.83
C ALA A 232 0.08 -8.46 8.21
N THR A 233 0.68 -7.78 9.19
CA THR A 233 0.85 -8.31 10.56
C THR A 233 -0.48 -8.52 11.30
N PHE A 234 -1.47 -7.67 11.04
CA PHE A 234 -2.82 -7.84 11.59
C PHE A 234 -3.52 -9.02 10.91
N GLN A 235 -3.45 -9.12 9.58
CA GLN A 235 -4.08 -10.20 8.83
C GLN A 235 -3.47 -11.57 9.19
N GLN A 236 -2.14 -11.68 9.35
CA GLN A 236 -1.49 -12.89 9.87
C GLN A 236 -2.02 -13.31 11.25
N SER A 237 -2.33 -12.34 12.10
CA SER A 237 -2.91 -12.60 13.42
C SER A 237 -4.35 -13.13 13.28
N ILE A 238 -5.16 -12.59 12.36
CA ILE A 238 -6.50 -13.10 12.05
C ILE A 238 -6.44 -14.53 11.50
N ASP A 239 -5.52 -14.80 10.57
CA ASP A 239 -5.36 -16.13 9.98
C ASP A 239 -4.92 -17.16 11.03
N SER A 240 -4.01 -16.77 11.94
CA SER A 240 -3.62 -17.60 13.08
C SER A 240 -4.82 -17.92 13.99
N LEU A 241 -5.72 -16.96 14.22
CA LEU A 241 -6.94 -17.20 14.99
C LEU A 241 -7.90 -18.15 14.26
N LYS A 242 -8.06 -18.02 12.95
CA LYS A 242 -8.89 -18.91 12.13
C LYS A 242 -8.36 -20.35 12.16
N GLN A 243 -7.07 -20.53 11.89
CA GLN A 243 -6.40 -21.84 11.95
C GLN A 243 -6.56 -22.48 13.34
N ALA A 244 -6.40 -21.71 14.42
CA ALA A 244 -6.61 -22.20 15.77
C ALA A 244 -8.07 -22.60 16.04
N ALA A 245 -9.05 -21.87 15.49
CA ALA A 245 -10.46 -22.21 15.60
C ALA A 245 -10.79 -23.51 14.82
N ASP A 246 -10.25 -23.64 13.60
CA ASP A 246 -10.43 -24.83 12.77
C ASP A 246 -9.78 -26.06 13.38
N PHE A 247 -8.58 -25.91 13.94
CA PHE A 247 -7.91 -26.98 14.68
C PHE A 247 -8.75 -27.47 15.87
N ARG A 248 -9.29 -26.54 16.67
CA ARG A 248 -10.15 -26.89 17.82
C ARG A 248 -11.47 -27.54 17.42
N ALA A 249 -11.98 -27.19 16.24
CA ALA A 249 -13.21 -27.75 15.70
C ALA A 249 -13.00 -29.08 14.95
N GLY A 250 -11.75 -29.58 14.87
CA GLY A 250 -11.43 -30.78 14.08
C GLY A 250 -11.55 -30.58 12.57
N ARG A 251 -11.50 -29.34 12.08
CA ARG A 251 -11.58 -28.98 10.66
C ARG A 251 -10.21 -28.88 9.99
N CYS A 252 -9.12 -29.05 10.73
CA CYS A 252 -7.81 -29.26 10.13
C CYS A 252 -7.73 -30.70 9.61
N GLY A 253 -7.74 -30.86 8.28
CA GLY A 253 -7.37 -32.15 7.69
C GLY A 253 -5.95 -32.50 8.11
N TYR A 254 -5.75 -33.67 8.71
CA TYR A 254 -4.44 -34.30 8.60
C TYR A 254 -4.31 -34.68 7.13
N GLU A 255 -3.24 -34.23 6.48
CA GLU A 255 -2.74 -34.87 5.27
C GLU A 255 -2.34 -36.30 5.67
N ASP A 256 -3.32 -37.20 5.74
CA ASP A 256 -3.03 -38.61 5.65
C ASP A 256 -2.62 -38.84 4.19
N ASP A 257 -1.35 -39.17 4.00
CA ASP A 257 -0.63 -39.35 2.72
C ASP A 257 -1.31 -40.39 1.79
N THR A 258 -2.38 -41.04 2.26
CA THR A 258 -3.15 -42.06 1.54
C THR A 258 -4.49 -41.56 0.97
N SER A 259 -4.93 -40.34 1.29
CA SER A 259 -6.19 -39.78 0.80
C SER A 259 -6.02 -39.14 -0.59
N LEU A 260 -6.37 -39.88 -1.64
CA LEU A 260 -6.41 -39.42 -3.05
C LEU A 260 -7.47 -38.33 -3.35
N TRP A 261 -8.23 -37.89 -2.34
CA TRP A 261 -9.23 -36.85 -2.50
C TRP A 261 -8.73 -35.56 -1.82
N PRO A 262 -8.75 -34.41 -2.52
CA PRO A 262 -8.43 -33.13 -1.91
C PRO A 262 -9.38 -32.92 -0.73
N VAL A 263 -8.82 -32.78 0.47
CA VAL A 263 -9.60 -32.42 1.66
C VAL A 263 -10.24 -31.06 1.36
N GLU A 264 -11.55 -31.04 1.13
CA GLU A 264 -12.29 -29.79 1.04
C GLU A 264 -12.06 -29.05 2.35
N PHE A 265 -11.37 -27.91 2.28
CA PHE A 265 -11.22 -27.03 3.44
C PHE A 265 -12.61 -26.53 3.82
N TYR A 266 -13.22 -27.16 4.82
CA TYR A 266 -14.50 -26.72 5.35
C TYR A 266 -14.26 -25.42 6.11
N GLU A 267 -14.58 -24.29 5.46
CA GLU A 267 -14.74 -23.02 6.16
C GLU A 267 -15.71 -23.21 7.33
N ASP A 268 -15.48 -22.45 8.40
CA ASP A 268 -16.40 -22.41 9.54
C ASP A 268 -17.84 -22.18 9.04
N PRO A 269 -18.82 -23.04 9.42
CA PRO A 269 -20.19 -22.94 8.90
C PRO A 269 -20.86 -21.63 9.32
N GLU A 270 -20.39 -21.00 10.40
CA GLU A 270 -20.81 -19.68 10.84
C GLU A 270 -19.93 -18.56 10.29
N GLY A 271 -19.03 -18.85 9.35
CA GLY A 271 -18.20 -17.86 8.68
C GLY A 271 -17.25 -17.12 9.63
N TYR A 272 -16.79 -17.79 10.69
CA TYR A 272 -16.00 -17.21 11.77
C TYR A 272 -16.70 -16.04 12.47
N TYR A 273 -18.03 -16.04 12.52
CA TYR A 273 -18.81 -15.00 13.20
C TYR A 273 -18.46 -14.91 14.70
N HIS A 274 -18.05 -16.00 15.35
CA HIS A 274 -17.63 -16.04 16.75
C HIS A 274 -16.14 -16.33 16.95
N LEU A 275 -15.27 -15.75 16.12
CA LEU A 275 -13.82 -15.95 16.22
C LEU A 275 -13.24 -15.47 17.57
N HIS A 276 -12.84 -16.42 18.43
CA HIS A 276 -12.31 -16.13 19.76
C HIS A 276 -11.01 -15.32 19.69
N GLY A 277 -10.90 -14.26 20.52
CA GLY A 277 -9.73 -13.38 20.56
C GLY A 277 -9.73 -12.25 19.52
N ARG A 278 -10.62 -12.31 18.53
CA ARG A 278 -10.80 -11.25 17.53
C ARG A 278 -11.17 -9.92 18.17
N ASP A 279 -11.99 -9.91 19.22
CA ASP A 279 -12.43 -8.68 19.90
C ASP A 279 -11.24 -7.92 20.51
N LYS A 280 -10.30 -8.62 21.14
CA LYS A 280 -9.07 -8.02 21.69
C LYS A 280 -8.18 -7.46 20.59
N LEU A 281 -8.01 -8.22 19.51
CA LEU A 281 -7.20 -7.82 18.35
C LEU A 281 -7.81 -6.59 17.66
N ALA A 282 -9.10 -6.60 17.35
CA ALA A 282 -9.83 -5.47 16.76
C ALA A 282 -9.80 -4.23 17.66
N LEU A 283 -9.96 -4.41 18.98
CA LEU A 283 -9.91 -3.30 19.93
C LEU A 283 -8.55 -2.58 19.93
N SER A 284 -7.45 -3.27 19.61
CA SER A 284 -6.13 -2.63 19.47
C SER A 284 -6.08 -1.62 18.32
N VAL A 285 -6.82 -1.88 17.24
CA VAL A 285 -6.97 -0.97 16.10
C VAL A 285 -7.99 0.12 16.42
N HIS A 286 -9.14 -0.23 17.00
CA HIS A 286 -10.15 0.74 17.44
C HIS A 286 -9.57 1.78 18.40
N LYS A 287 -8.69 1.39 19.33
CA LYS A 287 -7.99 2.30 20.24
C LYS A 287 -7.16 3.38 19.54
N GLN A 288 -6.70 3.11 18.32
CA GLN A 288 -5.93 4.06 17.52
C GLN A 288 -6.84 4.96 16.67
N VAL A 289 -7.97 4.42 16.20
CA VAL A 289 -8.85 5.08 15.22
C VAL A 289 -9.96 5.89 15.89
N LEU A 290 -10.67 5.30 16.85
CA LEU A 290 -11.88 5.88 17.44
C LEU A 290 -11.67 7.26 18.09
N PRO A 291 -10.60 7.52 18.85
CA PRO A 291 -10.36 8.84 19.43
C PRO A 291 -10.21 9.94 18.38
N LEU A 292 -9.74 9.61 17.17
CA LEU A 292 -9.58 10.57 16.08
C LEU A 292 -10.92 11.10 15.55
N TYR A 293 -12.02 10.43 15.90
CA TYR A 293 -13.39 10.74 15.49
C TYR A 293 -14.31 10.99 16.69
N GLY A 294 -13.76 11.34 17.87
CA GLY A 294 -14.56 11.70 19.04
C GLY A 294 -15.29 10.52 19.72
N PHE A 295 -14.83 9.28 19.50
CA PHE A 295 -15.30 8.09 20.21
C PHE A 295 -14.32 7.67 21.31
N THR A 296 -14.81 6.99 22.34
CA THR A 296 -13.95 6.41 23.38
C THR A 296 -13.16 5.22 22.85
N ALA A 297 -11.96 4.99 23.41
CA ALA A 297 -11.04 3.93 22.98
C ALA A 297 -11.35 2.57 23.65
N ASP A 298 -12.63 2.25 23.85
CA ASP A 298 -13.11 1.09 24.59
C ASP A 298 -14.29 0.40 23.88
N LYS A 299 -14.86 -0.63 24.52
CA LYS A 299 -16.00 -1.37 23.96
C LYS A 299 -17.24 -0.48 23.80
N HIS A 300 -17.40 0.54 24.64
CA HIS A 300 -18.52 1.48 24.56
C HIS A 300 -18.41 2.35 23.30
N GLY A 301 -17.22 2.90 23.01
CA GLY A 301 -17.00 3.70 21.81
C GLY A 301 -17.18 2.89 20.52
N VAL A 302 -16.82 1.60 20.54
CA VAL A 302 -17.12 0.67 19.43
C VAL A 302 -18.64 0.51 19.25
N GLN A 303 -19.39 0.37 20.34
CA GLN A 303 -20.85 0.26 20.26
C GLN A 303 -21.48 1.55 19.70
N GLU A 304 -21.05 2.72 20.16
CA GLU A 304 -21.50 4.01 19.62
C GLU A 304 -21.15 4.16 18.14
N MET A 305 -19.95 3.72 17.73
CA MET A 305 -19.52 3.69 16.34
C MET A 305 -20.43 2.79 15.50
N LEU A 306 -20.78 1.60 15.98
CA LEU A 306 -21.69 0.68 15.29
C LEU A 306 -23.10 1.26 15.18
N GLN A 307 -23.62 1.90 16.23
CA GLN A 307 -24.91 2.61 16.18
C GLN A 307 -24.91 3.75 15.15
N LEU A 308 -23.78 4.46 15.01
CA LEU A 308 -23.64 5.46 13.96
C LEU A 308 -23.64 4.81 12.57
N CYS A 309 -22.92 3.70 12.39
CA CYS A 309 -22.88 2.96 11.13
C CYS A 309 -24.27 2.45 10.73
N ALA A 310 -25.08 1.99 11.69
CA ALA A 310 -26.44 1.48 11.47
C ALA A 310 -27.32 2.45 10.65
N LYS A 311 -27.16 3.76 10.86
CA LYS A 311 -27.92 4.82 10.17
C LYS A 311 -27.65 4.89 8.66
N TYR A 312 -26.52 4.35 8.22
CA TYR A 312 -26.06 4.42 6.84
C TYR A 312 -26.02 3.06 6.14
N LEU A 313 -26.44 1.97 6.81
CA LEU A 313 -26.40 0.62 6.23
C LEU A 313 -27.36 0.41 5.04
N SER A 314 -28.33 1.31 4.85
CA SER A 314 -29.21 1.31 3.67
C SER A 314 -28.49 1.83 2.41
N ASP A 315 -27.38 2.55 2.56
CA ASP A 315 -26.56 2.99 1.44
C ASP A 315 -25.65 1.84 0.96
N PRO A 316 -25.71 1.44 -0.33
CA PRO A 316 -25.01 0.24 -0.80
C PRO A 316 -23.48 0.39 -0.78
N GLU A 317 -22.94 1.58 -1.05
CA GLU A 317 -21.50 1.82 -1.03
C GLU A 317 -20.96 1.76 0.40
N PHE A 318 -21.67 2.38 1.35
CA PHE A 318 -21.35 2.31 2.76
C PHE A 318 -21.45 0.89 3.31
N ALA A 319 -22.51 0.17 2.95
CA ALA A 319 -22.70 -1.21 3.38
C ALA A 319 -21.57 -2.12 2.85
N HIS A 320 -21.13 -1.92 1.62
CA HIS A 320 -19.96 -2.62 1.08
C HIS A 320 -18.69 -2.30 1.87
N LEU A 321 -18.40 -1.02 2.13
CA LEU A 321 -17.25 -0.62 2.95
C LEU A 321 -17.30 -1.21 4.37
N PHE A 322 -18.48 -1.26 4.98
CA PHE A 322 -18.70 -1.90 6.27
C PHE A 322 -18.42 -3.41 6.21
N ASP A 323 -18.92 -4.10 5.18
CA ASP A 323 -18.64 -5.52 4.93
C ASP A 323 -17.14 -5.77 4.68
N SER A 324 -16.43 -4.86 3.99
CA SER A 324 -14.97 -4.94 3.79
C SER A 324 -14.21 -4.85 5.12
N VAL A 325 -14.62 -3.97 6.03
CA VAL A 325 -14.03 -3.88 7.38
C VAL A 325 -14.23 -5.19 8.15
N ASN A 326 -15.43 -5.75 8.12
CA ASN A 326 -15.75 -7.02 8.79
C ASN A 326 -15.02 -8.22 8.16
N ALA A 327 -14.85 -8.21 6.84
CA ALA A 327 -14.06 -9.23 6.14
C ALA A 327 -12.58 -9.19 6.58
N LYS A 328 -12.00 -8.00 6.77
CA LYS A 328 -10.65 -7.84 7.35
C LYS A 328 -10.56 -8.21 8.82
N LEU A 329 -11.69 -8.28 9.52
CA LEU A 329 -11.81 -8.89 10.84
C LEU A 329 -11.99 -10.42 10.77
N GLY A 330 -11.89 -11.01 9.60
CA GLY A 330 -11.93 -12.45 9.39
C GLY A 330 -13.33 -13.04 9.19
N MET A 331 -14.38 -12.21 9.08
CA MET A 331 -15.73 -12.71 8.77
C MET A 331 -15.85 -13.15 7.30
N SER A 332 -16.61 -14.22 7.04
CA SER A 332 -17.00 -14.57 5.68
C SER A 332 -18.10 -13.63 5.15
N PRO A 333 -18.38 -13.60 3.83
CA PRO A 333 -19.45 -12.77 3.26
C PRO A 333 -20.82 -13.02 3.89
N SER A 334 -21.15 -14.27 4.20
CA SER A 334 -22.42 -14.64 4.85
C SER A 334 -22.48 -14.13 6.30
N ALA A 335 -21.35 -14.20 7.02
CA ALA A 335 -21.24 -13.66 8.38
C ALA A 335 -21.35 -12.13 8.41
N CYS A 336 -20.74 -11.42 7.45
CA CYS A 336 -20.90 -9.97 7.28
C CYS A 336 -22.37 -9.60 7.06
N GLN A 337 -23.08 -10.32 6.18
CA GLN A 337 -24.51 -10.09 5.92
C GLN A 337 -25.36 -10.25 7.18
N ARG A 338 -25.15 -11.31 7.95
CA ARG A 338 -25.84 -11.53 9.24
C ARG A 338 -25.52 -10.42 10.24
N PHE A 339 -24.26 -10.02 10.32
CA PHE A 339 -23.84 -8.93 11.21
C PHE A 339 -24.54 -7.62 10.86
N ARG A 340 -24.61 -7.27 9.57
CA ARG A 340 -25.32 -6.09 9.10
C ARG A 340 -26.80 -6.12 9.48
N GLN A 341 -27.48 -7.26 9.32
CA GLN A 341 -28.88 -7.41 9.72
C GLN A 341 -29.06 -7.19 11.23
N LEU A 342 -28.15 -7.74 12.04
CA LEU A 342 -28.15 -7.53 13.50
C LEU A 342 -27.99 -6.05 13.87
N ILE A 343 -27.06 -5.34 13.22
CA ILE A 343 -26.82 -3.91 13.49
C ILE A 343 -27.97 -3.04 12.95
N ALA A 344 -28.57 -3.39 11.80
CA ALA A 344 -29.73 -2.67 11.27
C ALA A 344 -30.97 -2.80 12.17
N GLY A 345 -31.11 -3.94 12.86
CA GLY A 345 -32.17 -4.17 13.86
C GLY A 345 -31.92 -3.49 15.21
N TYR A 346 -30.78 -2.83 15.41
CA TYR A 346 -30.46 -2.14 16.65
C TYR A 346 -31.26 -0.84 16.74
N GLU A 347 -32.47 -0.91 17.31
CA GLU A 347 -33.24 0.29 17.61
C GLU A 347 -32.44 1.12 18.64
N PRO A 348 -32.15 2.41 18.36
CA PRO A 348 -31.40 3.23 19.30
C PRO A 348 -32.19 3.32 20.60
N LEU A 349 -31.61 2.83 21.70
CA LEU A 349 -32.21 2.95 23.03
C LEU A 349 -32.66 4.42 23.21
N PRO A 350 -33.93 4.66 23.60
CA PRO A 350 -34.45 6.01 23.72
C PRO A 350 -33.50 6.76 24.65
N THR A 351 -32.82 7.78 24.12
CA THR A 351 -31.92 8.61 24.89
C THR A 351 -32.78 9.28 25.96
N GLY A 352 -32.76 8.72 27.17
CA GLY A 352 -33.54 9.23 28.29
C GLY A 352 -33.24 10.72 28.39
N LYS A 353 -34.28 11.55 28.24
CA LYS A 353 -34.16 13.00 28.41
C LYS A 353 -33.37 13.23 29.68
N ALA A 354 -32.17 13.81 29.54
CA ALA A 354 -31.37 14.20 30.68
C ALA A 354 -32.29 15.02 31.57
N ARG A 355 -32.59 14.51 32.77
CA ARG A 355 -33.37 15.25 33.76
C ARG A 355 -32.53 16.47 34.09
N SER A 356 -32.95 17.60 33.54
CA SER A 356 -32.42 18.94 33.76
C SER A 356 -32.58 19.35 35.21
#